data_AF-E2C4T0-F1
#
_entry.id   AF-E2C4T0-F1
#
_cell.length_a   1.000
_cell.length_b   1.000
_cell.length_c   1.000
_cell.angle_alpha   90.00
_cell.angle_beta   90.00
_cell.angle_gamma   90.00
#
_symmetry.space_group_name_H-M   'P 1'
#
loop_
_entity.id
_entity.type
_entity.pdbx_description
1 polymer ?
#
loop_
_entity_poly.entity_id
_entity_poly.type
_entity_poly.pdbx_seq_one_letter_code
_entity_poly.pdbx_strand_id
1 'polypeptide(L)' 'VPDLHICPRSELQTCLPQSLESMRSYIAYGIPFLNVPAFEPYYTKFCNITFENNYIAMITFRNTYINGISNYKISEVK' A
#
# COMPACT_ATOMS: atom_id res chain seq x y z
N VAL A 1 -18.03 -7.02 -1.00
CA VAL A 1 -17.34 -6.12 -0.04
C VAL A 1 -16.17 -6.89 0.55
N PRO A 2 -15.01 -6.27 0.79
CA PRO A 2 -13.93 -6.94 1.50
C PRO A 2 -14.47 -7.44 2.84
N ASP A 3 -14.29 -8.73 3.11
CA ASP A 3 -14.57 -9.29 4.42
C ASP A 3 -13.33 -9.04 5.29
N LEU A 4 -13.35 -7.91 6.00
CA LEU A 4 -12.27 -7.54 6.90
C LEU A 4 -12.36 -8.41 8.14
N HIS A 5 -11.52 -9.44 8.18
CA HIS A 5 -11.44 -10.32 9.34
C HIS A 5 -11.05 -9.53 10.59
N ILE A 6 -11.93 -9.56 11.61
CA ILE A 6 -11.74 -8.87 12.88
C ILE A 6 -10.76 -9.68 13.73
N CYS A 7 -9.63 -9.06 14.06
CA CYS A 7 -8.59 -9.71 14.84
C CYS A 7 -8.76 -9.50 16.35
N PRO A 8 -8.79 -10.59 17.16
CA PRO A 8 -8.67 -10.49 18.61
C PRO A 8 -7.33 -9.88 19.01
N ARG A 9 -7.33 -9.04 20.05
CA ARG A 9 -6.11 -8.38 20.54
C ARG A 9 -5.04 -9.37 21.00
N SER A 10 -5.44 -10.53 21.52
CA SER A 10 -4.54 -11.62 21.94
C SER A 10 -3.81 -12.30 20.79
N GLU A 11 -4.33 -12.21 19.56
CA GLU A 11 -3.85 -12.93 18.38
C GLU A 11 -3.38 -11.98 17.27
N LEU A 12 -3.16 -10.71 17.61
CA LEU A 12 -2.85 -9.66 16.63
C LEU A 12 -1.67 -10.02 15.72
N GLN A 13 -0.62 -10.61 16.29
CA GLN A 13 0.60 -10.96 15.56
C GLN A 13 0.38 -12.01 14.46
N THR A 14 -0.57 -12.92 14.64
CA THR A 14 -0.87 -13.99 13.68
C THR A 14 -2.05 -13.66 12.79
N CYS A 15 -3.08 -13.02 13.35
CA CYS A 15 -4.32 -12.69 12.65
C CYS A 15 -4.15 -11.51 11.68
N LEU A 16 -3.45 -10.45 12.10
CA LEU A 16 -3.37 -9.22 11.31
C LEU A 16 -2.68 -9.46 9.94
N PRO A 17 -1.60 -10.24 9.84
CA PRO A 17 -1.02 -10.58 8.54
C PRO A 17 -1.99 -11.31 7.61
N GLN A 18 -2.79 -12.24 8.14
CA GLN A 18 -3.77 -13.00 7.36
C GLN A 18 -4.94 -12.11 6.92
N SER A 19 -5.42 -11.24 7.81
CA SER A 19 -6.46 -10.27 7.49
C SER A 19 -6.00 -9.33 6.38
N LEU A 20 -4.77 -8.80 6.47
CA LEU A 20 -4.19 -7.97 5.41
C LEU A 20 -4.02 -8.75 4.10
N GLU A 21 -3.54 -10.00 4.14
CA GLU A 21 -3.41 -10.85 2.95
C GLU A 21 -4.74 -10.99 2.21
N SER A 22 -5.84 -11.17 2.95
CA SER A 22 -7.20 -11.22 2.35
C SER A 22 -7.61 -9.92 1.64
N MET A 23 -7.00 -8.79 2.01
CA MET A 23 -7.23 -7.49 1.39
C MET A 23 -6.41 -7.27 0.11
N ARG A 24 -5.44 -8.13 -0.21
CA ARG A 24 -4.46 -7.90 -1.28
C ARG A 24 -5.12 -7.58 -2.64
N SER A 25 -6.11 -8.36 -3.04
CA SER A 25 -6.84 -8.16 -4.30
C SER A 25 -7.62 -6.85 -4.31
N TYR A 26 -8.25 -6.49 -3.18
CA TYR A 26 -9.00 -5.24 -3.05
C TYR A 26 -8.09 -4.00 -3.07
N ILE A 27 -6.87 -4.11 -2.57
CA ILE A 27 -5.86 -3.05 -2.68
C ILE A 27 -5.37 -2.92 -4.13
N ALA A 28 -5.10 -4.04 -4.80
CA ALA A 28 -4.66 -4.05 -6.19
C ALA A 28 -5.70 -3.39 -7.12
N TYR A 29 -6.95 -3.83 -7.05
CA TYR A 29 -8.00 -3.43 -7.98
C TYR A 29 -8.84 -2.23 -7.51
N GLY A 30 -8.71 -1.85 -6.24
CA GLY A 30 -9.55 -0.84 -5.62
C GLY A 30 -10.96 -1.37 -5.30
N ILE A 31 -11.76 -0.49 -4.69
CA ILE A 31 -13.14 -0.75 -4.33
C ILE A 31 -13.98 0.46 -4.76
N PRO A 32 -14.48 0.49 -6.02
CA PRO A 32 -15.11 1.69 -6.58
C PRO A 32 -16.31 2.20 -5.79
N PHE A 33 -17.16 1.32 -5.27
CA PHE A 33 -18.34 1.73 -4.49
C PHE A 33 -18.00 2.34 -3.12
N LEU A 34 -16.76 2.15 -2.63
CA LEU A 34 -16.23 2.81 -1.43
C LEU A 34 -15.28 3.97 -1.76
N ASN A 35 -15.18 4.36 -3.04
CA ASN A 35 -14.19 5.34 -3.54
C ASN A 35 -12.74 4.99 -3.17
N VAL A 36 -12.41 3.70 -3.05
CA VAL A 36 -11.03 3.25 -2.87
C VAL A 36 -10.41 3.04 -4.26
N PRO A 37 -9.35 3.77 -4.63
CA PRO A 37 -8.71 3.62 -5.92
C PRO A 37 -7.89 2.33 -6.00
N ALA A 38 -7.59 1.89 -7.22
CA ALA A 38 -6.63 0.83 -7.47
C ALA A 38 -5.21 1.30 -7.12
N PHE A 39 -4.41 0.42 -6.51
CA PHE A 39 -2.99 0.66 -6.24
C PHE A 39 -2.05 -0.10 -7.18
N GLU A 40 -2.59 -0.74 -8.22
CA GLU A 40 -1.82 -1.53 -9.20
C GLU A 40 -2.31 -1.27 -10.64
N PRO A 41 -1.67 -0.36 -11.41
CA PRO A 41 -0.63 0.57 -10.99
C PRO A 41 -1.21 1.75 -10.20
N TYR A 42 -0.44 2.25 -9.22
CA TYR A 42 -0.75 3.52 -8.56
C TYR A 42 -0.25 4.69 -9.40
N TYR A 43 -1.14 5.60 -9.76
CA TYR A 43 -0.80 6.82 -10.50
C TYR A 43 -0.64 8.02 -9.57
N THR A 44 0.45 8.77 -9.74
CA THR A 44 0.62 10.10 -9.14
C THR A 44 1.11 11.11 -10.17
N LYS A 45 0.53 12.31 -10.14
CA LYS A 45 0.95 13.42 -11.00
C LYS A 45 2.35 13.92 -10.65
N PHE A 46 2.71 13.90 -9.36
CA PHE A 46 4.00 14.35 -8.86
C PHE A 46 4.51 13.39 -7.78
N CYS A 47 5.73 12.89 -7.96
CA CYS A 47 6.45 12.13 -6.94
C CYS A 47 7.77 12.85 -6.66
N ASN A 48 7.90 13.40 -5.45
CA ASN A 48 9.11 14.10 -5.02
C ASN A 48 9.95 13.17 -4.15
N ILE A 49 11.21 12.97 -4.53
CA ILE A 49 12.20 12.26 -3.74
C ILE A 49 13.23 13.28 -3.27
N THR A 50 13.23 13.54 -1.97
CA THR A 50 14.25 14.38 -1.31
C THR A 50 15.40 13.50 -0.88
N PHE A 51 16.63 13.93 -1.15
CA PHE A 51 17.82 13.20 -0.75
C PHE A 51 18.56 13.97 0.34
N GLU A 52 18.99 13.26 1.36
CA GLU A 52 19.90 13.78 2.37
C GLU A 52 21.35 13.66 1.87
N ASN A 53 21.74 14.52 0.92
CA ASN A 53 23.12 14.58 0.42
C ASN A 53 23.52 16.01 0.01
N ASN A 54 24.81 16.19 -0.30
CA ASN A 54 25.41 17.50 -0.61
C ASN A 54 25.35 17.92 -2.10
N TYR A 55 24.72 17.13 -2.96
CA TYR A 55 24.77 17.32 -4.42
C TYR A 55 23.40 17.61 -5.02
N ILE A 56 22.44 16.70 -4.84
CA ILE A 56 21.10 16.78 -5.38
C ILE A 56 20.14 16.76 -4.20
N ALA A 57 19.50 17.90 -3.94
CA ALA A 57 18.55 18.03 -2.85
C ALA A 57 17.21 17.30 -3.13
N MET A 58 16.71 17.36 -4.37
CA MET A 58 15.39 16.81 -4.70
C MET A 58 15.27 16.44 -6.18
N ILE A 59 14.58 15.33 -6.45
CA ILE A 59 14.15 14.91 -7.78
C ILE A 59 12.62 14.85 -7.80
N THR A 60 11.99 15.43 -8.83
CA THR A 60 10.54 15.37 -9.06
C THR A 60 10.23 14.58 -10.32
N PHE A 61 9.52 13.47 -10.15
CA PHE A 61 8.93 12.71 -11.24
C PHE A 61 7.52 13.24 -11.53
N ARG A 62 7.14 13.29 -12.81
CA ARG A 62 5.81 13.74 -13.25
C ARG A 62 5.07 12.58 -13.93
N ASN A 63 3.76 12.49 -13.70
CA ASN A 63 2.88 11.47 -14.29
C ASN A 63 3.44 10.05 -14.13
N THR A 64 3.70 9.67 -12.87
CA THR A 64 4.40 8.43 -12.51
C THR A 64 3.38 7.31 -12.26
N TYR A 65 3.66 6.14 -12.82
CA TYR A 65 2.96 4.90 -12.51
C TYR A 65 3.87 4.02 -11.66
N ILE A 66 3.40 3.62 -10.48
CA ILE A 66 4.13 2.78 -9.54
C ILE A 66 3.46 1.41 -9.52
N ASN A 67 4.26 0.37 -9.78
CA ASN A 67 3.81 -1.02 -9.80
C ASN A 67 4.41 -1.79 -8.61
N GLY A 68 3.75 -2.88 -8.20
CA GLY A 68 4.20 -3.81 -7.18
C GLY A 68 3.83 -3.43 -5.74
N ILE A 69 3.10 -2.32 -5.53
CA ILE A 69 2.65 -1.89 -4.19
C ILE A 69 1.74 -2.96 -3.57
N SER A 70 0.85 -3.52 -4.38
CA SER A 70 -0.06 -4.57 -3.94
C SER A 70 0.65 -5.89 -3.59
N ASN A 71 1.90 -6.09 -4.02
CA ASN A 71 2.71 -7.27 -3.71
C ASN A 71 3.59 -7.08 -2.45
N TYR A 72 3.02 -6.47 -1.41
CA TYR A 72 3.73 -6.24 -0.14
C TYR A 72 3.98 -7.54 0.65
N LYS A 73 4.95 -7.50 1.57
CA LYS A 73 5.21 -8.55 2.57
C LYS A 73 5.23 -7.92 3.96
N ILE A 74 4.51 -8.53 4.90
CA ILE A 74 4.48 -8.09 6.30
C ILE A 74 5.62 -8.77 7.03
N SER A 75 6.56 -7.97 7.55
CA SER A 75 7.75 -8.46 8.26
C SER A 75 7.56 -8.53 9.78
N GLU A 76 6.81 -7.60 10.35
CA GLU A 76 6.63 -7.47 11.80
C GLU A 76 5.27 -6.85 12.11
N VAL A 77 4.61 -7.34 13.16
CA VAL A 77 3.40 -6.75 13.76
C VAL A 77 3.72 -6.46 15.21
N LYS A 78 3.63 -5.19 15.60
CA LYS A 78 3.93 -4.70 16.96
C LYS A 78 2.66 -4.45 17.77
#